data_AF-A0A1I3NIW6-F1
#
_entry.id   AF-A0A1I3NIW6-F1
#
_cell.length_a   1.000
_cell.length_b   1.000
_cell.length_c   1.000
_cell.angle_alpha   90.00
_cell.angle_beta   90.00
_cell.angle_gamma   90.00
#
_symmetry.space_group_name_H-M   'P 1'
#
loop_
_entity.id
_entity.type
_entity.pdbx_description
1 polymer ?
#
loop_
_entity_poly.entity_id
_entity_poly.type
_entity_poly.pdbx_seq_one_letter_code
_entity_poly.pdbx_strand_id
1 'polypeptide(L)'
;MAAMVTVVLSVVAAGFLLRERPSLTVLPPPDGPWPTMLFSVWLCPDKKGEAEEVQKCRSGVTDRQRRAVETAIRGVPGIEKFTFASAEDAVKETAEQFGEEGLLTEEEAPPSFDGHFRSVGDADATRPLMDGLRSAVEDLPGVVSVNFSTDHLFWTGKSDLSIFLSGKNLEQERRAIEAILATVDGIDKVYFQDAEHTRKVAEYMLGESPPLHQMADTYEIKVADRRAVDAIKTVLRNVPGVHKVVVR
;
A
#
# COMPACT_ATOMS: atom_id res chain seq x y z
N MET A 1 -78.95 16.13 -1.53
CA MET A 1 -77.58 16.49 -1.07
C MET A 1 -77.08 15.34 -0.20
N ALA A 2 -76.11 14.57 -0.68
CA ALA A 2 -75.18 13.78 0.14
C ALA A 2 -74.01 13.36 -0.75
N ALA A 3 -72.81 13.62 -0.27
CA ALA A 3 -71.59 13.77 -1.04
C ALA A 3 -70.87 12.43 -1.30
N MET A 4 -70.29 12.36 -2.50
CA MET A 4 -69.35 11.36 -2.99
C MET A 4 -67.97 11.68 -2.41
N VAL A 5 -67.36 10.77 -1.65
CA VAL A 5 -65.97 10.91 -1.18
C VAL A 5 -65.10 9.90 -1.92
N THR A 6 -64.30 10.41 -2.84
CA THR A 6 -63.31 9.66 -3.63
C THR A 6 -62.03 9.53 -2.80
N VAL A 7 -61.64 8.31 -2.45
CA VAL A 7 -60.32 8.01 -1.87
C VAL A 7 -59.44 7.43 -2.98
N VAL A 8 -58.56 8.27 -3.53
CA VAL A 8 -57.45 7.84 -4.39
C VAL A 8 -56.26 8.72 -4.05
N LEU A 9 -55.30 8.22 -3.26
CA LEU A 9 -53.91 8.71 -3.18
C LEU A 9 -53.13 7.96 -2.07
N SER A 10 -52.64 6.75 -2.34
CA SER A 10 -51.64 6.09 -1.46
C SER A 10 -50.97 4.85 -2.07
N VAL A 11 -50.55 4.89 -3.35
CA VAL A 11 -49.80 3.75 -3.95
C VAL A 11 -48.38 4.13 -4.42
N VAL A 12 -48.02 5.42 -4.50
CA VAL A 12 -46.71 5.82 -5.05
C VAL A 12 -45.55 5.67 -4.06
N ALA A 13 -45.79 5.69 -2.74
CA ALA A 13 -44.73 5.59 -1.73
C ALA A 13 -44.21 4.15 -1.50
N ALA A 14 -45.01 3.12 -1.80
CA ALA A 14 -44.61 1.73 -1.59
C ALA A 14 -43.65 1.20 -2.67
N GLY A 15 -43.68 1.77 -3.88
CA GLY A 15 -42.84 1.33 -5.00
C GLY A 15 -41.34 1.63 -4.82
N PHE A 16 -40.99 2.67 -4.05
CA PHE A 16 -39.58 3.00 -3.76
C PHE A 16 -38.97 2.10 -2.68
N LEU A 17 -39.78 1.51 -1.80
CA LEU A 17 -39.32 0.60 -0.74
C LEU A 17 -39.14 -0.86 -1.22
N LEU A 18 -39.65 -1.20 -2.41
CA LEU A 18 -39.56 -2.53 -3.01
C LEU A 18 -38.56 -2.61 -4.17
N ARG A 19 -37.73 -1.57 -4.35
CA ARG A 19 -36.59 -1.70 -5.26
C ARG A 19 -35.62 -2.69 -4.63
N GLU A 20 -35.63 -3.92 -5.14
CA GLU A 20 -34.62 -4.92 -4.83
C GLU A 20 -33.25 -4.24 -4.97
N ARG A 21 -32.61 -4.01 -3.82
CA ARG A 21 -31.24 -3.50 -3.84
C ARG A 21 -30.41 -4.59 -4.51
N PRO A 22 -29.56 -4.24 -5.48
CA PRO A 22 -28.65 -5.22 -6.05
C PRO A 22 -27.89 -5.87 -4.89
N SER A 23 -27.95 -7.19 -4.82
CA SER A 23 -27.24 -7.96 -3.81
C SER A 23 -25.76 -7.57 -3.87
N LEU A 24 -25.18 -7.20 -2.73
CA LEU A 24 -23.76 -6.93 -2.63
C LEU A 24 -23.00 -8.15 -3.16
N THR A 25 -22.18 -7.94 -4.18
CA THR A 25 -21.32 -8.99 -4.73
C THR A 25 -19.92 -8.81 -4.16
N VAL A 26 -19.46 -9.81 -3.41
CA VAL A 26 -18.08 -9.86 -2.91
C VAL A 26 -17.21 -10.55 -3.95
N LEU A 27 -16.15 -9.87 -4.37
CA LEU A 27 -15.21 -10.33 -5.39
C LEU A 27 -13.95 -10.92 -4.74
N PRO A 28 -13.26 -11.86 -5.42
CA PRO A 28 -11.89 -12.20 -5.04
C PRO A 28 -10.97 -10.99 -5.27
N PRO A 29 -9.81 -10.92 -4.59
CA PRO A 29 -8.83 -9.87 -4.85
C PRO A 29 -8.40 -9.88 -6.33
N PRO A 30 -8.10 -8.72 -6.92
CA PRO A 30 -7.60 -8.69 -8.29
C PRO A 30 -6.22 -9.32 -8.37
N ASP A 31 -5.88 -9.95 -9.49
CA ASP A 31 -4.54 -10.53 -9.68
C ASP A 31 -3.44 -9.49 -9.94
N GLY A 32 -3.77 -8.20 -10.10
CA GLY A 32 -2.82 -7.12 -10.38
C GLY A 32 -3.47 -5.79 -10.81
N PRO A 33 -2.68 -4.83 -11.33
CA PRO A 33 -1.23 -4.87 -11.43
C PRO A 33 -0.57 -4.89 -10.04
N TRP A 34 0.54 -5.63 -9.93
CA TRP A 34 1.42 -5.61 -8.77
C TRP A 34 2.31 -4.36 -8.82
N PRO A 35 2.72 -3.81 -7.67
CA PRO A 35 3.69 -2.72 -7.61
C PRO A 35 5.01 -3.09 -8.28
N THR A 36 5.83 -2.11 -8.64
CA THR A 36 7.21 -2.37 -9.06
C THR A 36 8.12 -2.29 -7.84
N MET A 37 9.04 -3.25 -7.68
CA MET A 37 10.07 -3.18 -6.64
C MET A 37 11.16 -2.18 -7.03
N LEU A 38 11.32 -1.19 -6.17
CA LEU A 38 12.34 -0.16 -6.22
C LEU A 38 13.48 -0.50 -5.26
N PHE A 39 14.67 0.02 -5.54
CA PHE A 39 15.77 0.03 -4.60
C PHE A 39 16.38 1.43 -4.51
N SER A 40 17.00 1.71 -3.37
CA SER A 40 17.81 2.89 -3.14
C SER A 40 19.10 2.51 -2.41
N VAL A 41 20.24 2.83 -2.99
CA VAL A 41 21.56 2.65 -2.35
C VAL A 41 21.99 4.02 -1.81
N TRP A 42 21.85 4.21 -0.51
CA TRP A 42 22.20 5.47 0.14
C TRP A 42 23.70 5.56 0.35
N LEU A 43 24.27 6.72 0.04
CA LEU A 43 25.69 7.00 0.16
C LEU A 43 25.96 7.95 1.32
N CYS A 44 27.20 7.92 1.82
CA CYS A 44 27.61 8.81 2.88
C CYS A 44 27.50 10.28 2.42
N PRO A 45 26.72 11.12 3.13
CA PRO A 45 26.63 12.55 2.84
C PRO A 45 27.92 13.29 3.27
N ASP A 46 28.17 14.45 2.67
CA ASP A 46 29.35 15.29 2.98
C ASP A 46 29.29 15.87 4.40
N LYS A 47 28.08 16.17 4.88
CA LYS A 47 27.81 16.64 6.23
C LYS A 47 27.42 15.45 7.10
N LYS A 48 27.90 15.43 8.34
CA LYS A 48 27.44 14.43 9.32
C LYS A 48 25.99 14.73 9.68
N GLY A 49 25.11 13.77 9.46
CA GLY A 49 23.73 13.84 9.93
C GLY A 49 23.54 13.25 11.32
N GLU A 50 22.42 13.59 11.95
CA GLU A 50 22.04 13.05 13.26
C GLU A 50 21.55 11.59 13.18
N ALA A 51 21.08 11.14 12.02
CA ALA A 51 20.60 9.78 11.79
C ALA A 51 21.68 8.73 12.12
N GLU A 52 21.33 7.72 12.93
CA GLU A 52 22.25 6.69 13.42
C GLU A 52 23.06 6.01 12.30
N GLU A 53 22.41 5.77 11.16
CA GLU A 53 23.03 5.14 9.99
C GLU A 53 24.14 6.02 9.39
N VAL A 54 23.92 7.34 9.36
CA VAL A 54 24.86 8.34 8.86
C VAL A 54 26.01 8.59 9.84
N GLN A 55 25.82 8.32 11.14
CA GLN A 55 26.89 8.45 12.14
C GLN A 55 28.08 7.50 11.87
N LYS A 56 27.87 6.42 11.10
CA LYS A 56 28.93 5.51 10.66
C LYS A 56 29.84 6.13 9.59
N CYS A 57 29.37 7.19 8.90
CA CYS A 57 30.15 7.89 7.90
C CYS A 57 31.25 8.76 8.53
N ARG A 58 32.49 8.53 8.10
CA ARG A 58 33.64 9.36 8.49
C ARG A 58 33.73 10.63 7.66
N SER A 59 33.33 10.54 6.41
CA SER A 59 33.33 11.60 5.39
C SER A 59 32.29 11.28 4.33
N GLY A 60 31.93 12.27 3.51
CA GLY A 60 31.11 12.06 2.33
C GLY A 60 31.75 11.14 1.30
N VAL A 61 30.90 10.63 0.41
CA VAL A 61 31.30 9.73 -0.68
C VAL A 61 32.17 10.46 -1.70
N THR A 62 33.35 9.92 -1.96
CA THR A 62 34.24 10.43 -3.02
C THR A 62 33.75 9.98 -4.40
N ASP A 63 34.14 10.71 -5.45
CA ASP A 63 33.87 10.33 -6.84
C ASP A 63 34.34 8.92 -7.19
N ARG A 64 35.47 8.47 -6.62
CA ARG A 64 35.99 7.12 -6.83
C ARG A 64 35.07 6.07 -6.19
N GLN A 65 34.61 6.33 -4.98
CA GLN A 65 33.67 5.44 -4.28
C GLN A 65 32.32 5.38 -5.00
N ARG A 66 31.77 6.53 -5.39
CA ARG A 66 30.53 6.61 -6.17
C ARG A 66 30.60 5.79 -7.45
N ARG A 67 31.68 5.93 -8.24
CA ARG A 67 31.88 5.11 -9.46
C ARG A 67 32.03 3.62 -9.17
N ALA A 68 32.62 3.24 -8.03
CA ALA A 68 32.72 1.85 -7.63
C ALA A 68 31.33 1.26 -7.31
N VAL A 69 30.50 1.99 -6.57
CA VAL A 69 29.10 1.61 -6.29
C VAL A 69 28.32 1.50 -7.60
N GLU A 70 28.39 2.51 -8.48
CA GLU A 70 27.73 2.47 -9.78
C GLU A 70 28.12 1.23 -10.61
N THR A 71 29.43 0.92 -10.64
CA THR A 71 29.94 -0.25 -11.36
C THR A 71 29.41 -1.55 -10.76
N ALA A 72 29.35 -1.64 -9.42
CA ALA A 72 28.80 -2.80 -8.73
C ALA A 72 27.31 -2.97 -9.04
N ILE A 73 26.50 -1.91 -8.96
CA ILE A 73 25.07 -1.93 -9.32
C ILE A 73 24.89 -2.42 -10.77
N ARG A 74 25.65 -1.89 -11.74
CA ARG A 74 25.58 -2.35 -13.14
C ARG A 74 25.90 -3.84 -13.31
N GLY A 75 26.70 -4.40 -12.40
CA GLY A 75 27.07 -5.82 -12.41
C GLY A 75 25.98 -6.74 -11.86
N VAL A 76 24.93 -6.21 -11.20
CA VAL A 76 23.87 -7.00 -10.60
C VAL A 76 22.85 -7.42 -11.67
N PRO A 77 22.63 -8.74 -11.88
CA PRO A 77 21.59 -9.21 -12.79
C PRO A 77 20.19 -8.76 -12.36
N GLY A 78 19.32 -8.45 -13.32
CA GLY A 78 17.92 -8.13 -13.06
C GLY A 78 17.62 -6.66 -12.79
N ILE A 79 18.63 -5.80 -12.64
CA ILE A 79 18.43 -4.35 -12.60
C ILE A 79 18.06 -3.86 -14.01
N GLU A 80 16.95 -3.12 -14.12
CA GLU A 80 16.48 -2.57 -15.40
C GLU A 80 17.08 -1.19 -15.66
N LYS A 81 16.91 -0.29 -14.69
CA LYS A 81 17.39 1.08 -14.75
C LYS A 81 17.68 1.59 -13.36
N PHE A 82 18.66 2.47 -13.26
CA PHE A 82 18.91 3.26 -12.07
C PHE A 82 19.53 4.61 -12.44
N THR A 83 19.42 5.57 -11.52
CA THR A 83 19.93 6.93 -11.65
C THR A 83 20.61 7.35 -10.35
N PHE A 84 21.59 8.24 -10.46
CA PHE A 84 22.18 8.88 -9.30
C PHE A 84 21.39 10.16 -8.98
N ALA A 85 21.02 10.33 -7.71
CA ALA A 85 20.48 11.58 -7.18
C ALA A 85 21.49 12.17 -6.18
N SER A 86 21.80 13.46 -6.34
CA SER A 86 22.52 14.17 -5.29
C SER A 86 21.60 14.44 -4.09
N ALA A 87 22.15 14.79 -2.93
CA ALA A 87 21.33 15.17 -1.77
C ALA A 87 20.44 16.38 -2.10
N GLU A 88 20.96 17.36 -2.85
CA GLU A 88 20.18 18.53 -3.29
C GLU A 88 19.02 18.13 -4.21
N ASP A 89 19.27 17.22 -5.16
CA ASP A 89 18.22 16.71 -6.06
C ASP A 89 17.14 15.95 -5.28
N ALA A 90 17.53 15.10 -4.32
CA ALA A 90 16.61 14.31 -3.51
C ALA A 90 15.72 15.20 -2.61
N VAL A 91 16.29 16.23 -1.98
CA VAL A 91 15.53 17.22 -1.21
C VAL A 91 14.54 17.96 -2.11
N LYS A 92 14.98 18.38 -3.30
CA LYS A 92 14.14 19.09 -4.26
C LYS A 92 12.97 18.23 -4.75
N GLU A 93 13.23 16.99 -5.14
CA GLU A 93 12.19 16.06 -5.59
C GLU A 93 11.16 15.79 -4.48
N THR A 94 11.64 15.61 -3.25
CA THR A 94 10.77 15.45 -2.07
C THR A 94 9.90 16.69 -1.85
N ALA A 95 10.48 17.89 -1.95
CA ALA A 95 9.74 19.15 -1.82
C ALA A 95 8.65 19.30 -2.90
N GLU A 96 8.96 18.90 -4.13
CA GLU A 96 8.00 18.92 -5.25
C GLU A 96 6.86 17.91 -5.03
N GLN A 97 7.16 16.76 -4.43
CA GLN A 97 6.18 15.69 -4.18
C GLN A 97 5.27 15.97 -2.97
N PHE A 98 5.82 16.49 -1.88
CA PHE A 98 5.13 16.60 -0.58
C PHE A 98 4.86 18.04 -0.13
N GLY A 99 5.34 19.04 -0.86
CA GLY A 99 5.24 20.46 -0.47
C GLY A 99 6.18 20.84 0.68
N GLU A 100 6.01 22.06 1.21
CA GLU A 100 6.89 22.61 2.26
C GLU A 100 6.80 21.83 3.60
N GLU A 101 5.69 21.13 3.86
CA GLU A 101 5.48 20.33 5.08
C GLU A 101 6.21 18.98 5.04
N GLY A 102 6.72 18.56 3.88
CA GLY A 102 7.45 17.29 3.68
C GLY A 102 8.95 17.47 3.45
N LEU A 103 9.52 18.64 3.75
CA LEU A 103 10.93 18.93 3.52
C LEU A 103 11.82 18.04 4.40
N LEU A 104 12.34 16.97 3.79
CA LEU A 104 13.50 16.28 4.30
C LEU A 104 14.70 17.24 4.20
N THR A 105 15.51 17.29 5.25
CA THR A 105 16.83 17.91 5.21
C THR A 105 17.76 17.08 4.31
N GLU A 106 18.87 17.66 3.85
CA GLU A 106 19.93 16.91 3.14
C GLU A 106 20.46 15.72 3.95
N GLU A 107 20.32 15.74 5.27
CA GLU A 107 20.70 14.66 6.16
C GLU A 107 19.69 13.51 6.15
N GLU A 108 18.42 13.81 5.90
CA GLU A 108 17.33 12.84 5.79
C GLU A 108 17.15 12.34 4.35
N ALA A 109 17.77 13.01 3.37
CA ALA A 109 17.81 12.64 1.96
C ALA A 109 19.28 12.58 1.46
N PRO A 110 20.08 11.61 1.93
CA PRO A 110 21.47 11.48 1.51
C PRO A 110 21.58 11.19 0.00
N PRO A 111 22.74 11.45 -0.64
CA PRO A 111 22.91 11.12 -2.05
C PRO A 111 22.73 9.62 -2.27
N SER A 112 22.06 9.24 -3.37
CA SER A 112 21.61 7.86 -3.58
C SER A 112 21.75 7.41 -5.03
N PHE A 113 21.76 6.10 -5.22
CA PHE A 113 21.39 5.48 -6.48
C PHE A 113 20.01 4.85 -6.36
N ASP A 114 19.06 5.34 -7.14
CA ASP A 114 17.66 4.89 -7.12
C ASP A 114 17.34 4.15 -8.42
N GLY A 115 16.65 3.03 -8.32
CA GLY A 115 16.35 2.20 -9.48
C GLY A 115 15.26 1.17 -9.24
N HIS A 116 15.05 0.32 -10.24
CA HIS A 116 14.09 -0.77 -10.18
C HIS A 116 14.60 -2.04 -10.87
N PHE A 117 14.03 -3.16 -10.45
CA PHE A 117 14.27 -4.46 -11.05
C PHE A 117 13.33 -4.69 -12.25
N ARG A 118 13.80 -5.40 -13.28
CA ARG A 118 13.09 -5.63 -14.56
C ARG A 118 11.77 -6.39 -14.40
N SER A 119 11.70 -7.27 -13.42
CA SER A 119 10.50 -7.99 -13.05
C SER A 119 10.72 -8.61 -11.70
N VAL A 120 9.80 -8.32 -10.79
CA VAL A 120 9.73 -8.94 -9.47
C VAL A 120 8.46 -9.78 -9.40
N GLY A 121 8.63 -11.04 -9.02
CA GLY A 121 7.57 -12.02 -8.87
C GLY A 121 7.16 -12.16 -7.40
N ASP A 122 6.94 -13.39 -6.95
CA ASP A 122 6.87 -13.72 -5.52
C ASP A 122 8.21 -13.47 -4.80
N ALA A 123 8.29 -13.73 -3.49
CA ALA A 123 9.55 -13.53 -2.77
C ALA A 123 10.65 -14.46 -3.26
N ASP A 124 10.33 -15.66 -3.75
CA ASP A 124 11.34 -16.58 -4.28
C ASP A 124 12.05 -15.99 -5.51
N ALA A 125 11.33 -15.25 -6.35
CA ALA A 125 11.92 -14.51 -7.47
C ALA A 125 12.60 -13.20 -7.03
N THR A 126 12.04 -12.51 -6.03
CA THR A 126 12.45 -11.15 -5.66
C THR A 126 13.64 -11.11 -4.70
N ARG A 127 13.66 -12.02 -3.72
CA ARG A 127 14.68 -12.06 -2.66
C ARG A 127 16.10 -12.28 -3.20
N PRO A 128 16.37 -13.18 -4.16
CA PRO A 128 17.72 -13.33 -4.70
C PRO A 128 18.24 -12.06 -5.40
N LEU A 129 17.36 -11.25 -5.98
CA LEU A 129 17.75 -9.97 -6.60
C LEU A 129 18.13 -8.94 -5.53
N MET A 130 17.33 -8.84 -4.46
CA MET A 130 17.61 -7.96 -3.33
C MET A 130 18.91 -8.35 -2.63
N ASP A 131 19.09 -9.65 -2.34
CA ASP A 131 20.30 -10.19 -1.70
C ASP A 131 21.53 -10.00 -2.60
N GLY A 132 21.37 -10.17 -3.92
CA GLY A 132 22.43 -9.93 -4.89
C GLY A 132 22.88 -8.47 -4.93
N LEU A 133 21.94 -7.52 -4.93
CA LEU A 133 22.27 -6.10 -4.85
C LEU A 133 22.95 -5.76 -3.52
N ARG A 134 22.37 -6.19 -2.39
CA ARG A 134 22.92 -5.95 -1.06
C ARG A 134 24.35 -6.47 -0.95
N SER A 135 24.58 -7.73 -1.34
CA SER A 135 25.92 -8.34 -1.33
C SER A 135 26.92 -7.62 -2.23
N ALA A 136 26.48 -7.00 -3.32
CA ALA A 136 27.35 -6.30 -4.25
C ALA A 136 27.81 -4.92 -3.73
N VAL A 137 27.01 -4.25 -2.89
CA VAL A 137 27.23 -2.84 -2.55
C VAL A 137 27.34 -2.51 -1.06
N GLU A 138 26.73 -3.29 -0.16
CA GLU A 138 26.59 -2.91 1.26
C GLU A 138 27.93 -2.72 1.98
N ASP A 139 28.94 -3.52 1.61
CA ASP A 139 30.30 -3.43 2.17
C ASP A 139 31.21 -2.43 1.43
N LEU A 140 30.71 -1.75 0.38
CA LEU A 140 31.53 -0.81 -0.37
C LEU A 140 31.76 0.49 0.42
N PRO A 141 32.99 1.05 0.41
CA PRO A 141 33.26 2.30 1.09
C PRO A 141 32.37 3.44 0.58
N GLY A 142 31.69 4.12 1.51
CA GLY A 142 30.81 5.23 1.21
C GLY A 142 29.34 4.85 0.99
N VAL A 143 28.95 3.58 1.17
CA VAL A 143 27.56 3.15 1.26
C VAL A 143 27.10 3.21 2.72
N VAL A 144 25.90 3.75 2.95
CA VAL A 144 25.24 3.85 4.26
C VAL A 144 24.30 2.67 4.45
N SER A 145 23.42 2.46 3.48
CA SER A 145 22.37 1.45 3.53
C SER A 145 21.88 1.10 2.13
N VAL A 146 21.24 -0.07 2.03
CA VAL A 146 20.52 -0.52 0.83
C VAL A 146 19.07 -0.72 1.22
N ASN A 147 18.21 0.09 0.64
CA ASN A 147 16.79 0.15 0.94
C ASN A 147 15.99 -0.40 -0.24
N PHE A 148 14.86 -1.02 0.08
CA PHE A 148 13.93 -1.58 -0.89
C PHE A 148 12.53 -1.09 -0.58
N SER A 149 11.77 -0.77 -1.61
CA SER A 149 10.41 -0.25 -1.48
C SER A 149 9.61 -0.60 -2.72
N THR A 150 8.32 -0.28 -2.71
CA THR A 150 7.50 -0.35 -3.92
C THR A 150 7.08 1.04 -4.36
N ASP A 151 6.90 1.24 -5.66
CA ASP A 151 6.45 2.51 -6.26
C ASP A 151 5.05 2.92 -5.76
N HIS A 152 4.21 1.96 -5.41
CA HIS A 152 2.93 2.16 -4.74
C HIS A 152 2.55 0.94 -3.88
N LEU A 153 1.51 1.08 -3.07
CA LEU A 153 0.92 -0.06 -2.36
C LEU A 153 0.00 -0.84 -3.31
N PHE A 154 -0.06 -2.17 -3.18
CA PHE A 154 -0.89 -3.01 -4.05
C PHE A 154 -2.35 -2.52 -4.18
N TRP A 155 -2.95 -2.05 -3.08
CA TRP A 155 -4.34 -1.59 -3.06
C TRP A 155 -4.53 -0.13 -3.50
N THR A 156 -3.47 0.62 -3.81
CA THR A 156 -3.57 2.01 -4.29
C THR A 156 -4.47 2.08 -5.51
N GLY A 157 -5.48 2.94 -5.44
CA GLY A 157 -6.51 3.13 -6.48
C GLY A 157 -7.56 2.02 -6.55
N LYS A 158 -7.29 0.82 -6.02
CA LYS A 158 -8.16 -0.36 -6.06
C LYS A 158 -9.15 -0.41 -4.88
N SER A 159 -8.76 0.07 -3.71
CA SER A 159 -9.63 0.26 -2.55
C SER A 159 -9.41 1.63 -1.92
N ASP A 160 -10.46 2.16 -1.29
CA ASP A 160 -10.43 3.42 -0.53
C ASP A 160 -10.45 3.17 0.99
N LEU A 161 -10.80 1.96 1.43
CA LEU A 161 -10.78 1.55 2.83
C LEU A 161 -10.62 0.03 2.99
N SER A 162 -10.09 -0.37 4.13
CA SER A 162 -9.85 -1.76 4.51
C SER A 162 -10.53 -2.06 5.85
N ILE A 163 -11.27 -3.16 5.94
CA ILE A 163 -11.89 -3.68 7.16
C ILE A 163 -11.14 -4.94 7.57
N PHE A 164 -10.35 -4.83 8.63
CA PHE A 164 -9.58 -5.96 9.15
C PHE A 164 -10.47 -6.80 10.05
N LEU A 165 -10.44 -8.11 9.86
CA LEU A 165 -11.24 -9.04 10.64
C LEU A 165 -10.46 -9.60 11.83
N SER A 166 -11.14 -9.78 12.95
CA SER A 166 -10.63 -10.50 14.12
C SER A 166 -11.79 -11.29 14.72
N GLY A 167 -11.91 -12.54 14.33
CA GLY A 167 -13.09 -13.35 14.55
C GLY A 167 -12.79 -14.78 14.96
N LYS A 168 -13.56 -15.32 15.90
CA LYS A 168 -13.50 -16.77 16.22
C LYS A 168 -14.46 -17.58 15.36
N ASN A 169 -15.53 -16.95 14.85
CA ASN A 169 -16.54 -17.57 14.00
C ASN A 169 -16.65 -16.79 12.69
N LEU A 170 -15.56 -16.84 11.93
CA LEU A 170 -15.29 -15.94 10.83
C LEU A 170 -16.39 -16.00 9.75
N GLU A 171 -16.91 -17.18 9.43
CA GLU A 171 -17.96 -17.32 8.41
C GLU A 171 -19.28 -16.64 8.80
N GLN A 172 -19.70 -16.75 10.07
CA GLN A 172 -20.92 -16.09 10.53
C GLN A 172 -20.73 -14.57 10.61
N GLU A 173 -19.60 -14.13 11.15
CA GLU A 173 -19.26 -12.71 11.28
C GLU A 173 -19.11 -12.06 9.91
N ARG A 174 -18.48 -12.74 8.94
CA ARG A 174 -18.38 -12.29 7.55
C ARG A 174 -19.75 -12.07 6.92
N ARG A 175 -20.67 -13.05 7.02
CA ARG A 175 -22.04 -12.89 6.51
C ARG A 175 -22.78 -11.71 7.14
N ALA A 176 -22.57 -11.47 8.44
CA ALA A 176 -23.16 -10.32 9.12
C ALA A 176 -22.58 -9.00 8.59
N ILE A 177 -21.27 -8.93 8.39
CA ILE A 177 -20.59 -7.76 7.81
C ILE A 177 -21.09 -7.50 6.37
N GLU A 178 -21.15 -8.54 5.52
CA GLU A 178 -21.63 -8.45 4.15
C GLU A 178 -23.10 -7.96 4.09
N ALA A 179 -23.96 -8.49 4.97
CA ALA A 179 -25.34 -8.04 5.07
C ALA A 179 -25.45 -6.56 5.47
N ILE A 180 -24.60 -6.09 6.40
CA ILE A 180 -24.54 -4.68 6.79
C ILE A 180 -24.02 -3.81 5.64
N LEU A 181 -22.94 -4.23 4.97
CA LEU A 181 -22.37 -3.51 3.83
C LEU A 181 -23.39 -3.37 2.68
N ALA A 182 -24.22 -4.39 2.44
CA ALA A 182 -25.30 -4.34 1.45
C ALA A 182 -26.36 -3.26 1.75
N THR A 183 -26.40 -2.73 2.98
CA THR A 183 -27.30 -1.62 3.34
C THR A 183 -26.74 -0.24 3.05
N VAL A 184 -25.43 -0.13 2.76
CA VAL A 184 -24.75 1.15 2.55
C VAL A 184 -24.75 1.52 1.07
N ASP A 185 -25.45 2.61 0.75
CA ASP A 185 -25.42 3.19 -0.60
C ASP A 185 -24.05 3.84 -0.87
N GLY A 186 -23.59 3.81 -2.14
CA GLY A 186 -22.34 4.45 -2.57
C GLY A 186 -21.10 3.57 -2.52
N ILE A 187 -21.23 2.28 -2.17
CA ILE A 187 -20.19 1.26 -2.40
C ILE A 187 -20.14 0.91 -3.89
N ASP A 188 -18.95 0.92 -4.48
CA ASP A 188 -18.72 0.45 -5.87
C ASP A 188 -18.37 -1.04 -5.87
N LYS A 189 -17.33 -1.42 -5.11
CA LYS A 189 -16.82 -2.80 -5.07
C LYS A 189 -16.42 -3.21 -3.68
N VAL A 190 -16.59 -4.50 -3.39
CA VAL A 190 -16.10 -5.14 -2.17
C VAL A 190 -15.28 -6.35 -2.58
N TYR A 191 -14.02 -6.36 -2.17
CA TYR A 191 -13.11 -7.48 -2.33
C TYR A 191 -12.92 -8.17 -0.99
N PHE A 192 -12.90 -9.49 -0.97
CA PHE A 192 -12.49 -10.25 0.21
C PHE A 192 -11.08 -10.78 0.01
N GLN A 193 -10.16 -10.33 0.86
CA GLN A 193 -8.77 -10.74 0.89
C GLN A 193 -8.56 -11.69 2.06
N ASP A 194 -8.29 -12.96 1.78
CA ASP A 194 -7.91 -13.92 2.81
C ASP A 194 -6.46 -13.74 3.27
N ALA A 195 -6.11 -14.44 4.36
CA ALA A 195 -4.77 -14.47 4.91
C ALA A 195 -3.68 -14.87 3.88
N GLU A 196 -3.99 -15.72 2.90
CA GLU A 196 -3.02 -16.14 1.88
C GLU A 196 -2.70 -15.02 0.90
N HIS A 197 -3.72 -14.31 0.41
CA HIS A 197 -3.52 -13.15 -0.44
C HIS A 197 -2.88 -11.99 0.35
N THR A 198 -3.26 -11.78 1.61
CA THR A 198 -2.58 -10.83 2.52
C THR A 198 -1.09 -11.17 2.67
N ARG A 199 -0.76 -12.44 2.85
CA ARG A 199 0.64 -12.90 2.88
C ARG A 199 1.34 -12.59 1.57
N LYS A 200 0.73 -12.88 0.43
CA LYS A 200 1.31 -12.61 -0.90
C LYS A 200 1.59 -11.12 -1.12
N VAL A 201 0.67 -10.24 -0.71
CA VAL A 201 0.89 -8.78 -0.77
C VAL A 201 2.03 -8.34 0.13
N ALA A 202 2.08 -8.84 1.36
CA ALA A 202 3.17 -8.53 2.29
C ALA A 202 4.52 -9.07 1.79
N GLU A 203 4.53 -10.28 1.26
CA GLU A 203 5.69 -10.95 0.67
C GLU A 203 6.28 -10.13 -0.49
N TYR A 204 5.40 -9.63 -1.36
CA TYR A 204 5.81 -8.75 -2.45
C TYR A 204 6.44 -7.45 -1.95
N MET A 205 5.87 -6.85 -0.89
CA MET A 205 6.36 -5.57 -0.36
C MET A 205 7.64 -5.71 0.47
N LEU A 206 7.79 -6.80 1.21
CA LEU A 206 8.86 -6.99 2.18
C LEU A 206 10.02 -7.83 1.64
N GLY A 207 9.82 -8.58 0.55
CA GLY A 207 10.78 -9.58 0.08
C GLY A 207 10.89 -10.80 1.01
N GLU A 208 10.01 -10.92 1.99
CA GLU A 208 9.97 -12.01 2.96
C GLU A 208 8.54 -12.51 3.13
N SER A 209 8.34 -13.83 3.20
CA SER A 209 7.01 -14.42 3.45
C SER A 209 6.68 -14.40 4.95
N PRO A 210 5.78 -13.52 5.44
CA PRO A 210 5.43 -13.52 6.85
C PRO A 210 4.65 -14.79 7.23
N PRO A 211 4.69 -15.23 8.49
CA PRO A 211 3.89 -16.36 8.94
C PRO A 211 2.38 -16.12 8.73
N LEU A 212 1.67 -17.10 8.18
CA LEU A 212 0.24 -16.97 7.84
C LEU A 212 -0.64 -16.57 9.05
N HIS A 213 -0.32 -17.06 10.25
CA HIS A 213 -1.06 -16.73 11.48
C HIS A 213 -0.96 -15.26 11.91
N GLN A 214 -0.04 -14.48 11.31
CA GLN A 214 0.06 -13.04 11.52
C GLN A 214 -0.76 -12.24 10.49
N MET A 215 -1.25 -12.90 9.45
CA MET A 215 -2.04 -12.28 8.39
C MET A 215 -3.51 -12.31 8.77
N ALA A 216 -4.20 -11.19 8.54
CA ALA A 216 -5.63 -11.07 8.81
C ALA A 216 -6.43 -11.11 7.50
N ASP A 217 -7.59 -11.73 7.57
CA ASP A 217 -8.61 -11.59 6.54
C ASP A 217 -9.12 -10.14 6.55
N THR A 218 -9.33 -9.58 5.37
CA THR A 218 -9.64 -8.17 5.18
C THR A 218 -10.69 -8.00 4.09
N TYR A 219 -11.66 -7.11 4.29
CA TYR A 219 -12.45 -6.57 3.18
C TYR A 219 -11.81 -5.30 2.66
N GLU A 220 -11.58 -5.23 1.35
CA GLU A 220 -11.04 -4.06 0.66
C GLU A 220 -12.16 -3.45 -0.15
N ILE A 221 -12.52 -2.19 0.14
CA ILE A 221 -13.75 -1.57 -0.37
C ILE A 221 -13.40 -0.34 -1.21
N LYS A 222 -13.96 -0.31 -2.42
CA LYS A 222 -13.99 0.87 -3.29
C LYS A 222 -15.33 1.56 -3.14
N VAL A 223 -15.34 2.87 -2.96
CA VAL A 223 -16.56 3.68 -2.87
C VAL A 223 -16.74 4.54 -4.12
N ALA A 224 -17.96 4.59 -4.64
CA ALA A 224 -18.36 5.55 -5.68
C ALA A 224 -18.70 6.93 -5.07
N ASP A 225 -19.18 6.95 -3.82
CA ASP A 225 -19.47 8.17 -3.05
C ASP A 225 -18.63 8.18 -1.76
N ARG A 226 -17.82 9.22 -1.56
CA ARG A 226 -16.99 9.39 -0.36
C ARG A 226 -17.81 9.43 0.94
N ARG A 227 -19.10 9.79 0.90
CA ARG A 227 -20.00 9.73 2.07
C ARG A 227 -20.20 8.30 2.58
N ALA A 228 -20.04 7.30 1.72
CA ALA A 228 -20.14 5.89 2.12
C ALA A 228 -19.05 5.51 3.13
N VAL A 229 -17.89 6.17 3.12
CA VAL A 229 -16.79 5.88 4.07
C VAL A 229 -17.24 6.08 5.52
N ASP A 230 -17.88 7.22 5.80
CA ASP A 230 -18.35 7.54 7.16
C ASP A 230 -19.53 6.67 7.57
N ALA A 231 -20.41 6.34 6.62
CA ALA A 231 -21.49 5.39 6.83
C ALA A 231 -20.95 4.01 7.23
N ILE A 232 -19.98 3.47 6.49
CA ILE A 232 -19.32 2.17 6.77
C ILE A 232 -18.71 2.17 8.16
N LYS A 233 -17.89 3.18 8.49
CA LYS A 233 -17.27 3.31 9.83
C LYS A 233 -18.31 3.32 10.94
N THR A 234 -19.44 3.99 10.71
CA THR A 234 -20.51 4.12 11.69
C THR A 234 -21.21 2.79 11.92
N VAL A 235 -21.63 2.10 10.85
CA VAL A 235 -22.38 0.85 10.97
C VAL A 235 -21.52 -0.33 11.42
N LEU A 236 -20.21 -0.32 11.14
CA LEU A 236 -19.31 -1.42 11.49
C LEU A 236 -18.62 -1.29 12.85
N ARG A 237 -18.70 -0.14 13.52
CA ARG A 237 -17.94 0.17 14.76
C ARG A 237 -18.00 -0.92 15.83
N ASN A 238 -19.16 -1.55 16.00
CA ASN A 238 -19.43 -2.52 17.06
C ASN A 238 -19.84 -3.89 16.51
N VAL A 239 -19.54 -4.18 15.26
CA VAL A 239 -19.92 -5.45 14.63
C VAL A 239 -18.93 -6.53 15.06
N PRO A 240 -19.40 -7.66 15.64
CA PRO A 240 -18.52 -8.79 15.95
C PRO A 240 -17.71 -9.24 14.74
N GLY A 241 -16.43 -9.54 14.95
CA GLY A 241 -15.51 -9.91 13.88
C GLY A 241 -14.80 -8.73 13.21
N VAL A 242 -15.21 -7.48 13.43
CA VAL A 242 -14.47 -6.30 12.93
C VAL A 242 -13.40 -5.88 13.94
N HIS A 243 -12.13 -5.93 13.54
CA HIS A 243 -11.01 -5.46 14.35
C HIS A 243 -10.82 -3.94 14.25
N LYS A 244 -10.72 -3.45 13.00
CA LYS A 244 -10.49 -2.03 12.68
C LYS A 244 -10.93 -1.72 11.26
N VAL A 245 -11.26 -0.45 11.01
CA VAL A 245 -11.52 0.10 9.69
C VAL A 245 -10.47 1.18 9.42
N VAL A 246 -9.72 1.05 8.33
CA VAL A 246 -8.65 1.97 7.91
C VAL A 246 -9.05 2.61 6.58
N VAL A 247 -8.90 3.93 6.47
CA VAL A 247 -9.10 4.67 5.21
C VAL A 247 -7.74 4.85 4.55
N ARG A 248 -7.69 4.68 3.23
CA ARG A 248 -6.50 4.86 2.38
C ARG A 248 -6.51 6.23 1.70
#